data_AF-A0A7Y5KCM7-F1
#
_entry.id   AF-A0A7Y5KCM7-F1
#
_cell.length_a   1.000
_cell.length_b   1.000
_cell.length_c   1.000
_cell.angle_alpha   90.00
_cell.angle_beta   90.00
_cell.angle_gamma   90.00
#
_symmetry.space_group_name_H-M   'P 1'
#
loop_
_entity.id
_entity.type
_entity.pdbx_description
1 polymer ?
#
loop_
_entity_poly.entity_id
_entity_poly.type
_entity_poly.pdbx_seq_one_letter_code
_entity_poly.pdbx_strand_id
1 'polypeptide(L)'
;MFVFLLSAQAFAQSDLLRQSQAEADRKSKGCVKCHAGVESIHQSPAVKLGCVDCHLGDPQGKTREEAHVKPRFPERWPTSANPERTYTLLNEENPDFIQFINPGDLRVAQQACGSCHAEEVLRVQKSMMTTTALLWGGAAYNNGILSTKNYILGESYSREGTPQMINTVPPPTADEMLKKGVLKFLAPLPRWEITQPGDNFRSFERGGRVPRINPSDIGIPSFLEEPGRPDNKLSDRGLGTQLLISSPVLNLQKTRLNDPHLSFLGTNDHPGDYRSSGCTACHVVYANDRSITHAGPYAKFGNRGYSFTADEKISTRESGHPIKHQFTRVIPTSQCMTCHMHQPNGFI
;
A
#
# COMPACT_ATOMS: atom_id res chain seq x y z
N MET A 1 -31.26 21.46 12.45
CA MET A 1 -30.15 20.67 13.03
C MET A 1 -30.68 19.26 13.24
N PHE A 2 -30.65 18.43 12.19
CA PHE A 2 -31.12 17.04 12.26
C PHE A 2 -29.94 16.17 12.68
N VAL A 3 -29.98 15.71 13.93
CA VAL A 3 -29.07 14.68 14.43
C VAL A 3 -29.55 13.36 13.82
N PHE A 4 -28.83 12.87 12.82
CA PHE A 4 -28.97 11.48 12.41
C PHE A 4 -28.36 10.60 13.51
N LEU A 5 -29.24 10.09 14.39
CA LEU A 5 -28.96 8.91 15.18
C LEU A 5 -28.79 7.75 14.18
N LEU A 6 -27.55 7.48 13.80
CA LEU A 6 -27.18 6.22 13.16
C LEU A 6 -27.59 5.10 14.11
N SER A 7 -28.68 4.42 13.77
CA SER A 7 -29.11 3.20 14.43
C SER A 7 -27.92 2.24 14.45
N ALA A 8 -27.50 1.86 15.66
CA ALA A 8 -26.61 0.76 15.94
C ALA A 8 -27.27 -0.54 15.44
N GLN A 9 -27.31 -0.76 14.14
CA GLN A 9 -27.47 -2.09 13.58
C GLN A 9 -26.16 -2.83 13.83
N ALA A 10 -26.12 -3.42 15.03
CA ALA A 10 -25.37 -4.59 15.40
C ALA A 10 -24.23 -4.96 14.44
N PHE A 11 -23.03 -4.47 14.73
CA PHE A 11 -21.86 -5.34 14.61
C PHE A 11 -22.11 -6.49 15.59
N ALA A 12 -22.85 -7.51 15.14
CA ALA A 12 -22.83 -8.80 15.79
C ALA A 12 -21.38 -9.26 15.65
N GLN A 13 -20.59 -8.96 16.67
CA GLN A 13 -19.25 -9.48 16.82
C GLN A 13 -19.45 -10.98 16.95
N SER A 14 -19.44 -11.67 15.81
CA SER A 14 -19.44 -13.13 15.78
C SER A 14 -18.28 -13.53 16.68
N ASP A 15 -18.56 -14.31 17.71
CA ASP A 15 -17.55 -14.80 18.64
C ASP A 15 -16.69 -15.84 17.90
N LEU A 16 -15.87 -15.39 16.95
CA LEU A 16 -14.99 -16.21 16.12
C LEU A 16 -14.01 -16.99 16.99
N LEU A 17 -13.71 -16.49 18.20
CA LEU A 17 -12.88 -17.16 19.19
C LEU A 17 -13.53 -18.43 19.74
N ARG A 18 -14.86 -18.53 19.75
CA ARG A 18 -15.60 -19.71 20.19
C ARG A 18 -16.19 -20.54 19.05
N GLN A 19 -15.90 -20.18 17.81
CA GLN A 19 -16.43 -20.88 16.64
C GLN A 19 -16.02 -22.37 16.64
N SER A 20 -16.99 -23.25 16.39
CA SER A 20 -16.76 -24.68 16.22
C SER A 20 -16.26 -25.01 14.81
N GLN A 21 -15.64 -26.19 14.65
CA GLN A 21 -15.16 -26.62 13.32
C GLN A 21 -16.33 -26.79 12.34
N ALA A 22 -17.47 -27.32 12.79
CA ALA A 22 -18.65 -27.52 11.96
C ALA A 22 -19.22 -26.19 11.41
N GLU A 23 -19.13 -25.11 12.19
CA GLU A 23 -19.54 -23.78 11.74
C GLU A 23 -18.58 -23.20 10.69
N ALA A 24 -17.28 -23.35 10.92
CA ALA A 24 -16.25 -22.96 9.95
C ALA A 24 -16.42 -23.73 8.63
N ASP A 25 -16.65 -25.05 8.69
CA ASP A 25 -16.87 -25.89 7.51
C ASP A 25 -18.13 -25.47 6.75
N ARG A 26 -19.22 -25.14 7.46
CA ARG A 26 -20.46 -24.62 6.85
C ARG A 26 -20.21 -23.30 6.12
N LYS A 27 -19.39 -22.42 6.69
CA LYS A 27 -18.97 -21.14 6.10
C LYS A 27 -17.95 -21.28 4.95
N SER A 28 -17.45 -22.49 4.70
CA SER A 28 -16.52 -22.80 3.60
C SER A 28 -17.12 -23.73 2.54
N LYS A 29 -18.27 -24.36 2.84
CA LYS A 29 -18.78 -25.54 2.11
C LYS A 29 -18.95 -25.33 0.61
N GLY A 30 -19.43 -24.18 0.16
CA GLY A 30 -19.52 -23.86 -1.28
C GLY A 30 -18.17 -23.52 -1.89
N CYS A 31 -17.36 -22.72 -1.18
CA CYS A 31 -16.07 -22.23 -1.64
C CYS A 31 -15.12 -23.39 -1.99
N VAL A 32 -14.99 -24.37 -1.09
CA VAL A 32 -14.06 -25.51 -1.24
C VAL A 32 -14.49 -26.53 -2.31
N LYS A 33 -15.70 -26.41 -2.88
CA LYS A 33 -16.09 -27.20 -4.06
C LYS A 33 -15.36 -26.74 -5.32
N CYS A 34 -15.05 -25.44 -5.41
CA CYS A 34 -14.26 -24.89 -6.50
C CYS A 34 -12.79 -24.80 -6.09
N HIS A 35 -12.52 -24.25 -4.91
CA HIS A 35 -11.20 -24.01 -4.35
C HIS A 35 -10.72 -25.19 -3.49
N ALA A 36 -10.86 -26.41 -4.01
CA ALA A 36 -10.46 -27.61 -3.29
C ALA A 36 -8.94 -27.62 -3.07
N GLY A 37 -8.50 -27.99 -1.87
CA GLY A 37 -7.07 -28.08 -1.54
C GLY A 37 -6.40 -26.76 -1.17
N VAL A 38 -7.10 -25.62 -1.21
CA VAL A 38 -6.56 -24.33 -0.73
C VAL A 38 -6.02 -24.47 0.68
N GLU A 39 -4.83 -23.91 0.93
CA GLU A 39 -4.21 -23.97 2.25
C GLU A 39 -4.96 -23.13 3.28
N SER A 40 -4.91 -23.55 4.55
CA SER A 40 -5.33 -22.69 5.65
C SER A 40 -4.34 -21.53 5.81
N ILE A 41 -4.87 -20.31 5.89
CA ILE A 41 -4.07 -19.11 6.12
C ILE A 41 -3.33 -19.17 7.47
N HIS A 42 -3.97 -19.77 8.48
CA HIS A 42 -3.38 -20.07 9.78
C HIS A 42 -2.86 -21.51 9.81
N GLN A 43 -1.57 -21.68 10.12
CA GLN A 43 -0.96 -23.02 10.26
C GLN A 43 -1.48 -23.79 11.49
N SER A 44 -1.91 -23.09 12.54
CA SER A 44 -2.37 -23.72 13.76
C SER A 44 -3.79 -24.27 13.58
N PRO A 45 -4.04 -25.58 13.85
CA PRO A 45 -5.37 -26.17 13.78
C PRO A 45 -6.30 -25.68 14.91
N ALA A 46 -5.78 -24.92 15.88
CA ALA A 46 -6.60 -24.30 16.92
C ALA A 46 -7.46 -23.16 16.37
N VAL A 47 -7.08 -22.55 15.24
CA VAL A 47 -7.82 -21.46 14.62
C VAL A 47 -8.87 -22.03 13.68
N LYS A 48 -10.14 -21.89 14.05
CA LYS A 48 -11.28 -22.44 13.31
C LYS A 48 -12.00 -21.29 12.61
N LEU A 49 -11.63 -21.04 11.36
CA LEU A 49 -12.22 -20.00 10.52
C LEU A 49 -12.71 -20.63 9.22
N GLY A 50 -13.91 -20.23 8.80
CA GLY A 50 -14.41 -20.51 7.47
C GLY A 50 -13.89 -19.50 6.44
N CYS A 51 -14.04 -19.81 5.15
CA CYS A 51 -13.63 -18.93 4.07
C CYS A 51 -14.25 -17.54 4.23
N VAL A 52 -15.57 -17.50 4.49
CA VAL A 52 -16.31 -16.24 4.57
C VAL A 52 -16.19 -15.48 5.91
N ASP A 53 -15.36 -15.98 6.85
CA ASP A 53 -15.06 -15.24 8.08
C ASP A 53 -14.01 -14.15 7.83
N CYS A 54 -13.08 -14.41 6.92
CA CYS A 54 -12.04 -13.45 6.53
C CYS A 54 -12.37 -12.81 5.17
N HIS A 55 -12.66 -13.68 4.20
CA HIS A 55 -13.12 -13.26 2.89
C HIS A 55 -14.62 -12.99 2.97
N LEU A 56 -15.16 -12.13 2.12
CA LEU A 56 -16.62 -11.99 2.01
C LEU A 56 -17.17 -13.04 1.02
N GLY A 57 -18.33 -12.79 0.44
CA GLY A 57 -18.95 -13.68 -0.55
C GLY A 57 -20.01 -14.60 0.06
N ASP A 58 -20.59 -15.46 -0.78
CA ASP A 58 -21.66 -16.36 -0.39
C ASP A 58 -21.20 -17.84 -0.43
N PRO A 59 -21.11 -18.53 0.72
CA PRO A 59 -20.70 -19.93 0.77
C PRO A 59 -21.79 -20.88 0.24
N GLN A 60 -22.97 -20.38 -0.12
CA GLN A 60 -24.05 -21.14 -0.77
C GLN A 60 -24.13 -20.88 -2.28
N GLY A 61 -23.41 -19.88 -2.79
CA GLY A 61 -23.33 -19.58 -4.22
C GLY A 61 -22.82 -20.80 -5.00
N LYS A 62 -23.46 -21.09 -6.13
CA LYS A 62 -23.11 -22.26 -6.97
C LYS A 62 -22.30 -21.87 -8.19
N THR A 63 -22.34 -20.59 -8.55
CA THR A 63 -21.57 -19.99 -9.64
C THR A 63 -20.58 -18.97 -9.07
N ARG A 64 -19.57 -18.61 -9.88
CA ARG A 64 -18.61 -17.56 -9.53
C ARG A 64 -19.35 -16.23 -9.29
N GLU A 65 -20.35 -15.94 -10.12
CA GLU A 65 -21.09 -14.68 -10.13
C GLU A 65 -21.98 -14.52 -8.89
N GLU A 66 -22.45 -15.63 -8.32
CA GLU A 66 -23.21 -15.68 -7.07
C GLU A 66 -22.29 -15.65 -5.84
N ALA A 67 -21.20 -16.41 -5.86
CA ALA A 67 -20.34 -16.59 -4.69
C ALA A 67 -19.34 -15.44 -4.48
N HIS A 68 -18.77 -14.88 -5.55
CA HIS A 68 -17.71 -13.88 -5.44
C HIS A 68 -18.25 -12.47 -5.26
N VAL A 69 -17.53 -11.67 -4.46
CA VAL A 69 -17.74 -10.22 -4.44
C VAL A 69 -17.24 -9.64 -5.76
N LYS A 70 -18.00 -8.70 -6.33
CA LYS A 70 -17.68 -8.11 -7.64
C LYS A 70 -16.79 -6.86 -7.46
N PRO A 71 -15.74 -6.71 -8.28
CA PRO A 71 -14.98 -5.47 -8.32
C PRO A 71 -15.82 -4.34 -8.91
N ARG A 72 -15.48 -3.10 -8.54
CA ARG A 72 -15.97 -1.87 -9.17
C ARG A 72 -15.39 -1.70 -10.57
N PHE A 73 -14.15 -2.17 -10.79
CA PHE A 73 -13.44 -2.05 -12.06
C PHE A 73 -13.03 -3.43 -12.63
N PRO A 74 -13.98 -4.24 -13.14
CA PRO A 74 -13.69 -5.60 -13.63
C PRO A 74 -12.56 -5.69 -14.66
N GLU A 75 -12.41 -4.69 -15.52
CA GLU A 75 -11.36 -4.58 -16.53
C GLU A 75 -9.95 -4.46 -15.92
N ARG A 76 -9.84 -4.01 -14.67
CA ARG A 76 -8.59 -3.95 -13.93
C ARG A 76 -8.26 -5.26 -13.21
N TRP A 77 -9.22 -6.19 -13.13
CA TRP A 77 -9.09 -7.49 -12.45
C TRP A 77 -9.48 -8.65 -13.41
N PRO A 78 -8.78 -8.80 -14.55
CA PRO A 78 -9.14 -9.80 -15.56
C PRO A 78 -8.95 -11.24 -15.07
N THR A 79 -8.02 -11.46 -14.13
CA THR A 79 -7.69 -12.76 -13.55
C THR A 79 -7.59 -12.66 -12.02
N SER A 80 -7.23 -13.75 -11.34
CA SER A 80 -6.97 -13.74 -9.89
C SER A 80 -5.57 -13.22 -9.53
N ALA A 81 -4.70 -12.96 -10.51
CA ALA A 81 -3.38 -12.39 -10.26
C ALA A 81 -3.51 -10.94 -9.81
N ASN A 82 -2.59 -10.49 -8.94
CA ASN A 82 -2.47 -9.07 -8.66
C ASN A 82 -2.05 -8.34 -9.95
N PRO A 83 -2.82 -7.34 -10.41
CA PRO A 83 -2.51 -6.66 -11.65
C PRO A 83 -1.17 -5.90 -11.57
N GLU A 84 -0.57 -5.68 -12.74
CA GLU A 84 0.58 -4.79 -12.86
C GLU A 84 0.15 -3.34 -12.66
N ARG A 85 1.00 -2.57 -11.97
CA ARG A 85 0.92 -1.11 -11.87
C ARG A 85 -0.47 -0.62 -11.42
N THR A 86 -1.00 -1.22 -10.36
CA THR A 86 -2.29 -0.82 -9.79
C THR A 86 -2.26 0.57 -9.17
N TYR A 87 -1.11 1.03 -8.68
CA TYR A 87 -0.95 2.35 -8.07
C TYR A 87 -2.03 2.62 -7.01
N THR A 88 -2.86 3.66 -7.22
CA THR A 88 -3.92 4.07 -6.30
C THR A 88 -5.23 3.32 -6.48
N LEU A 89 -5.32 2.30 -7.35
CA LEU A 89 -6.55 1.58 -7.65
C LEU A 89 -7.31 1.11 -6.40
N LEU A 90 -6.60 0.63 -5.37
CA LEU A 90 -7.24 0.18 -4.13
C LEU A 90 -7.98 1.29 -3.37
N ASN A 91 -7.63 2.57 -3.56
CA ASN A 91 -8.40 3.66 -2.96
C ASN A 91 -9.73 3.91 -3.65
N GLU A 92 -9.86 3.49 -4.90
CA GLU A 92 -11.07 3.71 -5.70
C GLU A 92 -11.94 2.45 -5.77
N GLU A 93 -11.43 1.32 -5.29
CA GLU A 93 -12.10 0.02 -5.33
C GLU A 93 -13.16 -0.13 -4.21
N ASN A 94 -14.08 -1.07 -4.40
CA ASN A 94 -15.03 -1.48 -3.37
C ASN A 94 -14.30 -2.14 -2.19
N PRO A 95 -14.43 -1.64 -0.95
CA PRO A 95 -13.77 -2.25 0.22
C PRO A 95 -14.17 -3.71 0.44
N ASP A 96 -15.39 -4.10 0.09
CA ASP A 96 -15.82 -5.49 0.20
C ASP A 96 -15.06 -6.39 -0.78
N PHE A 97 -14.76 -5.88 -1.98
CA PHE A 97 -13.94 -6.59 -2.94
C PHE A 97 -12.47 -6.65 -2.49
N ILE A 98 -11.94 -5.55 -1.92
CA ILE A 98 -10.61 -5.54 -1.31
C ILE A 98 -10.50 -6.61 -0.22
N GLN A 99 -11.49 -6.70 0.68
CA GLN A 99 -11.52 -7.75 1.70
C GLN A 99 -11.63 -9.14 1.09
N PHE A 100 -12.43 -9.30 0.04
CA PHE A 100 -12.57 -10.56 -0.67
C PHE A 100 -11.24 -11.06 -1.27
N ILE A 101 -10.41 -10.19 -1.85
CA ILE A 101 -9.12 -10.61 -2.44
C ILE A 101 -7.95 -10.57 -1.44
N ASN A 102 -8.01 -9.68 -0.44
CA ASN A 102 -6.97 -9.49 0.56
C ASN A 102 -7.55 -8.99 1.90
N PRO A 103 -7.95 -9.90 2.79
CA PRO A 103 -8.40 -9.54 4.14
C PRO A 103 -7.33 -8.83 4.99
N GLY A 104 -6.06 -8.92 4.59
CA GLY A 104 -4.94 -8.27 5.27
C GLY A 104 -4.72 -6.81 4.88
N ASP A 105 -5.44 -6.25 3.91
CA ASP A 105 -5.32 -4.83 3.53
C ASP A 105 -5.76 -3.92 4.69
N LEU A 106 -5.02 -2.84 4.94
CA LEU A 106 -5.23 -1.99 6.11
C LEU A 106 -6.58 -1.26 6.12
N ARG A 107 -7.27 -1.16 4.98
CA ARG A 107 -8.63 -0.60 4.87
C ARG A 107 -9.68 -1.51 5.50
N VAL A 108 -9.41 -2.82 5.56
CA VAL A 108 -10.38 -3.87 5.94
C VAL A 108 -9.86 -4.84 7.02
N ALA A 109 -8.58 -4.76 7.38
CA ALA A 109 -7.96 -5.64 8.36
C ALA A 109 -8.60 -5.56 9.74
N GLN A 110 -9.19 -4.43 10.12
CA GLN A 110 -9.91 -4.34 11.40
C GLN A 110 -11.17 -5.22 11.40
N GLN A 111 -11.87 -5.31 10.27
CA GLN A 111 -13.07 -6.13 10.11
C GLN A 111 -12.71 -7.61 10.01
N ALA A 112 -11.67 -7.95 9.24
CA ALA A 112 -11.28 -9.34 9.02
C ALA A 112 -10.47 -9.95 10.17
N CYS A 113 -9.60 -9.16 10.81
CA CYS A 113 -8.62 -9.66 11.79
C CYS A 113 -8.85 -9.09 13.20
N GLY A 114 -9.51 -7.95 13.32
CA GLY A 114 -9.56 -7.17 14.56
C GLY A 114 -10.30 -7.84 15.72
N SER A 115 -11.15 -8.85 15.47
CA SER A 115 -11.76 -9.63 16.56
C SER A 115 -10.73 -10.41 17.39
N CYS A 116 -9.59 -10.74 16.79
CA CYS A 116 -8.52 -11.53 17.41
C CYS A 116 -7.20 -10.74 17.54
N HIS A 117 -6.95 -9.81 16.61
CA HIS A 117 -5.67 -9.10 16.41
C HIS A 117 -5.83 -7.57 16.40
N ALA A 118 -6.77 -7.03 17.19
CA ALA A 118 -7.04 -5.58 17.23
C ALA A 118 -5.79 -4.75 17.50
N GLU A 119 -4.93 -5.23 18.41
CA GLU A 119 -3.72 -4.53 18.80
C GLU A 119 -2.69 -4.51 17.66
N GLU A 120 -2.46 -5.65 17.00
CA GLU A 120 -1.56 -5.73 15.85
C GLU A 120 -2.04 -4.85 14.70
N VAL A 121 -3.34 -4.89 14.37
CA VAL A 121 -3.94 -4.05 13.32
C VAL A 121 -3.68 -2.57 13.61
N LEU A 122 -3.96 -2.13 14.84
CA LEU A 122 -3.76 -0.74 15.26
C LEU A 122 -2.28 -0.32 15.17
N ARG A 123 -1.36 -1.20 15.60
CA ARG A 123 0.08 -0.93 15.56
C ARG A 123 0.61 -0.84 14.14
N VAL A 124 0.21 -1.74 13.24
CA VAL A 124 0.65 -1.74 11.84
C VAL A 124 0.11 -0.51 11.11
N GLN A 125 -1.15 -0.13 11.31
CA GLN A 125 -1.73 1.08 10.72
C GLN A 125 -0.99 2.37 11.12
N LYS A 126 -0.32 2.38 12.27
CA LYS A 126 0.49 3.52 12.77
C LYS A 126 1.99 3.41 12.49
N SER A 127 2.44 2.31 11.89
CA SER A 127 3.87 2.06 11.66
C SER A 127 4.46 2.97 10.59
N MET A 128 5.79 3.11 10.57
CA MET A 128 6.48 3.84 9.49
C MET A 128 6.35 3.15 8.13
N MET A 129 6.18 1.82 8.09
CA MET A 129 5.95 1.08 6.84
C MET A 129 4.58 1.37 6.23
N THR A 130 3.62 1.80 7.04
CA THR A 130 2.32 2.30 6.55
C THR A 130 2.39 3.78 6.25
N THR A 131 2.90 4.58 7.20
CA THR A 131 2.75 6.04 7.20
C THR A 131 3.84 6.78 6.45
N THR A 132 5.00 6.16 6.22
CA THR A 132 6.16 6.79 5.56
C THR A 132 6.51 8.19 6.07
N ALA A 133 6.20 8.44 7.35
CA ALA A 133 6.36 9.76 7.96
C ALA A 133 7.81 10.25 7.90
N LEU A 134 8.78 9.32 7.90
CA LEU A 134 10.19 9.63 7.74
C LEU A 134 10.52 10.24 6.38
N LEU A 135 10.05 9.63 5.27
CA LEU A 135 10.29 10.14 3.92
C LEU A 135 9.62 11.50 3.76
N TRP A 136 8.36 11.61 4.17
CA TRP A 136 7.56 12.82 3.94
C TRP A 136 7.99 13.98 4.82
N GLY A 137 8.17 13.73 6.12
CA GLY A 137 8.63 14.74 7.06
C GLY A 137 10.08 15.15 6.79
N GLY A 138 10.96 14.17 6.53
CA GLY A 138 12.36 14.41 6.23
C GLY A 138 12.54 15.22 4.94
N ALA A 139 11.87 14.82 3.85
CA ALA A 139 11.92 15.57 2.61
C ALA A 139 11.33 16.97 2.76
N ALA A 140 10.16 17.12 3.39
CA ALA A 140 9.53 18.42 3.55
C ALA A 140 10.37 19.39 4.39
N TYR A 141 10.91 18.94 5.53
CA TYR A 141 11.76 19.78 6.40
C TYR A 141 13.07 20.16 5.70
N ASN A 142 13.77 19.18 5.12
CA ASN A 142 15.06 19.41 4.48
C ASN A 142 14.99 20.35 3.26
N ASN A 143 13.83 20.42 2.62
CA ASN A 143 13.56 21.31 1.49
C ASN A 143 12.89 22.64 1.89
N GLY A 144 12.73 22.92 3.19
CA GLY A 144 12.13 24.19 3.64
C GLY A 144 10.62 24.31 3.37
N ILE A 145 9.95 23.20 3.07
CA ILE A 145 8.49 23.16 2.83
C ILE A 145 7.73 23.24 4.15
N LEU A 146 8.24 22.56 5.19
CA LEU A 146 7.70 22.61 6.55
C LEU A 146 8.78 23.07 7.52
N SER A 147 8.42 23.99 8.42
CA SER A 147 9.33 24.55 9.43
C SER A 147 9.43 23.71 10.72
N THR A 148 8.90 22.48 10.72
CA THR A 148 8.90 21.58 11.88
C THR A 148 9.85 20.40 11.69
N LYS A 149 10.69 20.14 12.69
CA LYS A 149 11.51 18.92 12.78
C LYS A 149 10.71 17.70 13.25
N ASN A 150 9.63 17.92 13.99
CA ASN A 150 8.69 16.86 14.36
C ASN A 150 7.77 16.63 13.18
N TYR A 151 7.83 15.44 12.59
CA TYR A 151 7.08 15.11 11.39
C TYR A 151 5.58 15.08 11.68
N ILE A 152 4.81 15.77 10.84
CA ILE A 152 3.36 15.92 10.97
C ILE A 152 2.60 15.36 9.78
N LEU A 153 3.31 14.79 8.80
CA LEU A 153 2.73 14.25 7.56
C LEU A 153 2.96 12.74 7.50
N GLY A 154 1.93 11.99 7.13
CA GLY A 154 2.00 10.55 6.99
C GLY A 154 0.83 9.96 6.20
N GLU A 155 1.07 8.79 5.61
CA GLU A 155 0.14 8.08 4.75
C GLU A 155 -0.87 7.30 5.58
N SER A 156 -2.15 7.44 5.25
CA SER A 156 -3.21 6.62 5.83
C SER A 156 -4.47 6.77 4.99
N TYR A 157 -5.23 5.68 4.87
CA TYR A 157 -6.52 5.67 4.19
C TYR A 157 -7.61 5.10 5.07
N SER A 158 -8.80 5.70 4.97
CA SER A 158 -10.03 5.11 5.51
C SER A 158 -10.38 3.85 4.75
N ARG A 159 -11.39 3.13 5.24
CA ARG A 159 -11.96 1.96 4.56
C ARG A 159 -12.35 2.30 3.12
N GLU A 160 -12.88 3.49 2.89
CA GLU A 160 -13.33 4.01 1.60
C GLU A 160 -12.19 4.56 0.73
N GLY A 161 -10.93 4.37 1.12
CA GLY A 161 -9.77 4.83 0.36
C GLY A 161 -9.50 6.34 0.46
N THR A 162 -10.19 7.04 1.35
CA THR A 162 -9.99 8.49 1.54
C THR A 162 -8.78 8.75 2.43
N PRO A 163 -7.89 9.71 2.10
CA PRO A 163 -6.78 10.06 2.99
C PRO A 163 -7.29 10.50 4.36
N GLN A 164 -6.71 9.96 5.43
CA GLN A 164 -7.15 10.25 6.80
C GLN A 164 -6.01 10.67 7.71
N MET A 165 -6.36 11.39 8.78
CA MET A 165 -5.43 11.76 9.84
C MET A 165 -5.32 10.62 10.86
N ILE A 166 -4.10 10.35 11.32
CA ILE A 166 -3.84 9.44 12.44
C ILE A 166 -3.66 10.27 13.70
N ASN A 167 -4.40 9.93 14.76
CA ASN A 167 -4.27 10.57 16.07
C ASN A 167 -3.68 9.60 17.11
N THR A 168 -2.84 10.14 17.98
CA THR A 168 -2.41 9.45 19.20
C THR A 168 -3.45 9.66 20.28
N VAL A 169 -4.04 8.56 20.77
CA VAL A 169 -5.12 8.57 21.76
C VAL A 169 -4.72 7.63 22.91
N PRO A 170 -4.63 8.12 24.16
CA PRO A 170 -4.77 9.52 24.55
C PRO A 170 -3.64 10.40 23.95
N PRO A 171 -3.81 11.73 23.86
CA PRO A 171 -2.76 12.63 23.39
C PRO A 171 -1.47 12.44 24.20
N PRO A 172 -0.28 12.50 23.56
CA PRO A 172 0.98 12.27 24.25
C PRO A 172 1.31 13.44 25.19
N THR A 173 1.95 13.11 26.30
CA THR A 173 2.52 14.10 27.23
C THR A 173 3.73 14.80 26.62
N ALA A 174 4.10 15.98 27.13
CA ALA A 174 5.30 16.70 26.69
C ALA A 174 6.58 15.86 26.85
N ASP A 175 6.65 15.07 27.93
CA ASP A 175 7.76 14.17 28.20
C ASP A 175 7.86 13.02 27.19
N GLU A 176 6.73 12.43 26.80
CA GLU A 176 6.70 11.38 25.76
C GLU A 176 7.10 11.93 24.38
N MET A 177 6.66 13.14 24.05
CA MET A 177 7.09 13.80 22.82
C MET A 177 8.60 14.05 22.81
N LEU A 178 9.14 14.62 23.90
CA LEU A 178 10.54 15.04 23.99
C LEU A 178 11.51 13.85 24.10
N LYS A 179 11.17 12.85 24.94
CA LYS A 179 12.09 11.74 25.28
C LYS A 179 11.88 10.50 24.44
N LYS A 180 10.67 10.27 23.91
CA LYS A 180 10.31 9.06 23.16
C LYS A 180 9.94 9.33 21.70
N GLY A 181 9.85 10.60 21.29
CA GLY A 181 9.49 10.97 19.91
C GLY A 181 8.05 10.62 19.53
N VAL A 182 7.14 10.49 20.51
CA VAL A 182 5.73 10.19 20.22
C VAL A 182 5.08 11.40 19.53
N LEU A 183 4.51 11.17 18.35
CA LEU A 183 3.83 12.21 17.58
C LEU A 183 2.39 12.39 18.07
N LYS A 184 1.89 13.64 18.06
CA LYS A 184 0.49 13.93 18.40
C LYS A 184 -0.47 13.40 17.33
N PHE A 185 -0.12 13.64 16.07
CA PHE A 185 -0.88 13.23 14.91
C PHE A 185 0.01 13.13 13.66
N LEU A 186 -0.51 12.50 12.62
CA LEU A 186 0.00 12.57 11.25
C LEU A 186 -1.16 12.95 10.34
N ALA A 187 -1.00 14.02 9.57
CA ALA A 187 -1.95 14.48 8.57
C ALA A 187 -1.59 13.92 7.18
N PRO A 188 -2.59 13.69 6.31
CA PRO A 188 -2.31 13.34 4.93
C PRO A 188 -1.58 14.49 4.21
N LEU A 189 -0.80 14.14 3.18
CA LEU A 189 -0.13 15.12 2.33
C LEU A 189 -1.14 16.09 1.70
N PRO A 190 -0.88 17.41 1.72
CA PRO A 190 -1.67 18.33 0.91
C PRO A 190 -1.46 18.04 -0.57
N ARG A 191 -2.46 18.41 -1.36
CA ARG A 191 -2.38 18.43 -2.83
C ARG A 191 -1.29 19.39 -3.28
N TRP A 192 -0.42 18.97 -4.19
CA TRP A 192 0.73 19.77 -4.63
C TRP A 192 0.27 21.05 -5.36
N GLU A 193 -0.91 21.02 -5.98
CA GLU A 193 -1.54 22.11 -6.73
C GLU A 193 -1.86 23.33 -5.85
N ILE A 194 -1.99 23.13 -4.54
CA ILE A 194 -2.34 24.18 -3.58
C ILE A 194 -1.20 24.48 -2.60
N THR A 195 -0.04 23.83 -2.76
CA THR A 195 1.13 24.07 -1.89
C THR A 195 1.94 25.25 -2.39
N GLN A 196 2.28 26.15 -1.48
CA GLN A 196 3.21 27.24 -1.77
C GLN A 196 4.65 26.67 -1.81
N PRO A 197 5.45 26.98 -2.84
CA PRO A 197 6.82 26.51 -2.92
C PRO A 197 7.69 27.21 -1.87
N GLY A 198 8.33 26.40 -1.02
CA GLY A 198 9.34 26.85 -0.04
C GLY A 198 10.78 26.44 -0.41
N ASP A 199 10.93 25.62 -1.44
CA ASP A 199 12.15 24.92 -1.85
C ASP A 199 13.08 25.74 -2.76
N ASN A 200 13.36 26.98 -2.37
CA ASN A 200 14.12 27.94 -3.17
C ASN A 200 15.56 27.47 -3.51
N PHE A 201 16.09 26.42 -2.85
CA PHE A 201 17.52 26.07 -2.87
C PHE A 201 17.90 24.64 -3.28
N ARG A 202 16.96 23.68 -3.48
CA ARG A 202 17.29 22.24 -3.44
C ARG A 202 17.08 21.40 -4.70
N SER A 203 17.11 22.02 -5.87
CA SER A 203 17.19 21.29 -7.16
C SER A 203 18.66 21.08 -7.49
N PHE A 204 19.04 19.86 -7.87
CA PHE A 204 20.43 19.44 -8.13
C PHE A 204 21.08 20.07 -9.39
N GLU A 205 20.56 21.21 -9.84
CA GLU A 205 20.96 21.92 -11.05
C GLU A 205 21.33 23.37 -10.71
N ARG A 206 22.29 23.95 -11.44
CA ARG A 206 22.54 25.39 -11.39
C ARG A 206 21.25 26.10 -11.85
N GLY A 207 20.81 27.16 -11.18
CA GLY A 207 19.56 27.88 -11.54
C GLY A 207 19.55 28.43 -12.97
N GLY A 208 18.34 28.62 -13.53
CA GLY A 208 18.13 29.13 -14.89
C GLY A 208 18.81 30.48 -15.08
N ARG A 209 19.35 30.75 -16.28
CA ARG A 209 19.84 32.11 -16.63
C ARG A 209 18.81 32.87 -17.47
N VAL A 210 17.74 32.19 -17.88
CA VAL A 210 16.70 32.71 -18.75
C VAL A 210 15.37 32.70 -17.97
N PRO A 211 14.66 33.84 -17.89
CA PRO A 211 13.31 33.91 -17.31
C PRO A 211 12.32 33.11 -18.16
N ARG A 212 12.17 31.81 -17.88
CA ARG A 212 11.23 30.94 -18.60
C ARG A 212 9.83 31.08 -18.00
N ILE A 213 9.03 31.99 -18.54
CA ILE A 213 7.57 32.03 -18.30
C ILE A 213 6.88 30.81 -18.96
N ASN A 214 7.51 30.18 -19.96
CA ASN A 214 7.00 28.97 -20.62
C ASN A 214 8.12 27.93 -20.83
N PRO A 215 7.98 26.69 -20.33
CA PRO A 215 8.99 25.63 -20.49
C PRO A 215 9.05 25.05 -21.92
N SER A 216 8.43 25.69 -22.91
CA SER A 216 8.21 25.12 -24.25
C SER A 216 8.35 26.14 -25.39
N ASP A 217 9.34 27.03 -25.30
CA ASP A 217 9.73 27.83 -26.46
C ASP A 217 10.50 26.97 -27.47
N ILE A 218 10.07 26.98 -28.74
CA ILE A 218 10.75 26.30 -29.84
C ILE A 218 12.00 27.10 -30.20
N GLY A 219 13.19 26.54 -29.93
CA GLY A 219 14.49 27.13 -30.31
C GLY A 219 15.35 27.55 -29.11
N ILE A 220 16.42 28.28 -29.39
CA ILE A 220 17.34 28.82 -28.38
C ILE A 220 17.10 30.33 -28.29
N PRO A 221 16.24 30.80 -27.36
CA PRO A 221 15.88 32.22 -27.28
C PRO A 221 17.03 33.09 -26.72
N SER A 222 18.02 32.48 -26.06
CA SER A 222 19.15 33.17 -25.45
C SER A 222 20.45 32.88 -26.18
N PHE A 223 21.15 33.92 -26.62
CA PHE A 223 22.51 33.82 -27.18
C PHE A 223 23.56 33.32 -26.17
N LEU A 224 23.22 33.28 -24.88
CA LEU A 224 24.07 32.75 -23.81
C LEU A 224 23.88 31.24 -23.59
N GLU A 225 22.94 30.61 -24.30
CA GLU A 225 22.60 29.19 -24.20
C GLU A 225 23.34 28.41 -25.31
N GLU A 226 24.11 27.38 -24.91
CA GLU A 226 24.91 26.59 -25.83
C GLU A 226 24.00 25.73 -26.74
N PRO A 227 24.18 25.75 -28.07
CA PRO A 227 23.43 24.89 -28.97
C PRO A 227 23.55 23.40 -28.64
N GLY A 228 22.42 22.73 -28.50
CA GLY A 228 22.36 21.32 -28.08
C GLY A 228 22.49 21.08 -26.57
N ARG A 229 22.65 22.14 -25.77
CA ARG A 229 22.60 22.11 -24.30
C ARG A 229 21.56 23.13 -23.80
N PRO A 230 20.27 22.85 -24.01
CA PRO A 230 19.22 23.74 -23.53
C PRO A 230 19.34 23.95 -22.02
N ASP A 231 18.99 25.15 -21.54
CA ASP A 231 18.94 25.56 -20.14
C ASP A 231 17.77 24.81 -19.47
N ASN A 232 17.93 23.50 -19.30
CA ASN A 232 17.00 22.55 -18.69
C ASN A 232 16.99 22.76 -17.18
N LYS A 233 16.44 23.89 -16.73
CA LYS A 233 16.43 24.28 -15.33
C LYS A 233 15.06 24.77 -14.94
N LEU A 234 14.69 24.51 -13.69
CA LEU A 234 13.32 24.61 -13.22
C LEU A 234 12.76 26.05 -13.18
N SER A 235 13.59 27.09 -12.95
CA SER A 235 13.23 28.52 -12.99
C SER A 235 14.42 29.42 -12.59
N ASP A 236 14.22 30.75 -12.65
CA ASP A 236 15.04 31.73 -11.93
C ASP A 236 14.93 31.46 -10.42
N ARG A 237 16.05 31.40 -9.68
CA ARG A 237 16.03 31.07 -8.23
C ARG A 237 16.13 32.33 -7.36
N GLY A 238 15.16 32.52 -6.46
CA GLY A 238 15.11 33.62 -5.50
C GLY A 238 13.75 33.70 -4.81
N LEU A 239 13.64 34.49 -3.73
CA LEU A 239 12.33 34.81 -3.16
C LEU A 239 11.53 35.64 -4.18
N GLY A 240 10.29 35.24 -4.46
CA GLY A 240 9.44 35.93 -5.44
C GLY A 240 9.74 35.57 -6.91
N THR A 241 10.46 34.48 -7.17
CA THR A 241 10.63 33.96 -8.54
C THR A 241 9.45 33.09 -8.98
N GLN A 242 9.41 32.74 -10.26
CA GLN A 242 8.27 32.08 -10.95
C GLN A 242 8.09 30.59 -10.58
N LEU A 243 8.44 30.17 -9.37
CA LEU A 243 8.12 28.82 -8.91
C LEU A 243 6.59 28.70 -8.79
N LEU A 244 5.97 28.01 -9.75
CA LEU A 244 4.54 27.73 -9.74
C LEU A 244 4.19 26.52 -8.86
N ILE A 245 5.17 25.64 -8.61
CA ILE A 245 5.00 24.38 -7.89
C ILE A 245 6.23 24.07 -7.04
N SER A 246 6.05 23.33 -5.95
CA SER A 246 7.16 22.73 -5.20
C SER A 246 7.58 21.41 -5.86
N SER A 247 8.76 21.36 -6.47
CA SER A 247 9.25 20.16 -7.15
C SER A 247 9.45 18.97 -6.20
N PRO A 248 10.01 19.15 -4.97
CA PRO A 248 10.08 18.08 -3.99
C PRO A 248 8.69 17.59 -3.54
N VAL A 249 7.68 18.46 -3.37
CA VAL A 249 6.31 18.01 -3.03
C VAL A 249 5.69 17.22 -4.19
N LEU A 250 5.85 17.70 -5.42
CA LEU A 250 5.38 16.96 -6.60
C LEU A 250 6.07 15.59 -6.70
N ASN A 251 7.38 15.56 -6.48
CA ASN A 251 8.14 14.31 -6.47
C ASN A 251 7.67 13.39 -5.35
N LEU A 252 7.38 13.87 -4.14
CA LEU A 252 6.82 13.04 -3.07
C LEU A 252 5.48 12.39 -3.47
N GLN A 253 4.64 13.10 -4.23
CA GLN A 253 3.39 12.55 -4.76
C GLN A 253 3.63 11.53 -5.89
N LYS A 254 4.65 11.76 -6.73
CA LYS A 254 4.96 10.90 -7.91
C LYS A 254 5.81 9.67 -7.57
N THR A 255 6.88 9.82 -6.80
CA THR A 255 7.76 8.71 -6.39
C THR A 255 7.03 7.72 -5.50
N ARG A 256 6.04 8.19 -4.72
CA ARG A 256 5.08 7.36 -3.98
C ARG A 256 4.35 6.35 -4.86
N LEU A 257 4.03 6.68 -6.12
CA LEU A 257 3.34 5.74 -7.00
C LEU A 257 4.21 4.53 -7.34
N ASN A 258 5.54 4.69 -7.32
CA ASN A 258 6.48 3.60 -7.63
C ASN A 258 6.94 2.83 -6.38
N ASP A 259 6.63 3.31 -5.17
CA ASP A 259 6.97 2.65 -3.93
C ASP A 259 5.77 2.61 -2.99
N PRO A 260 4.80 1.72 -3.27
CA PRO A 260 3.61 1.62 -2.47
C PRO A 260 3.99 1.19 -1.05
N HIS A 261 3.76 2.01 -0.05
CA HIS A 261 3.83 1.57 1.35
C HIS A 261 2.80 0.45 1.60
N LEU A 262 2.60 0.02 2.84
CA LEU A 262 1.66 -1.05 3.16
C LEU A 262 0.20 -0.78 2.72
N SER A 263 -0.15 0.40 2.22
CA SER A 263 -1.50 0.71 1.74
C SER A 263 -1.83 0.19 0.32
N PHE A 264 -0.86 -0.30 -0.45
CA PHE A 264 -1.05 -0.63 -1.87
C PHE A 264 -0.28 -1.89 -2.26
N LEU A 265 -0.65 -2.51 -3.38
CA LEU A 265 0.04 -3.69 -3.95
C LEU A 265 1.40 -3.30 -4.52
N GLY A 266 2.29 -4.29 -4.71
CA GLY A 266 3.52 -4.10 -5.49
C GLY A 266 3.24 -3.70 -6.94
N THR A 267 4.27 -3.23 -7.66
CA THR A 267 4.12 -2.89 -9.10
C THR A 267 3.85 -4.13 -9.95
N ASN A 268 4.33 -5.29 -9.51
CA ASN A 268 4.15 -6.61 -10.15
C ASN A 268 4.60 -6.69 -11.63
N ASP A 269 5.28 -5.67 -12.15
CA ASP A 269 5.63 -5.58 -13.58
C ASP A 269 6.99 -6.21 -13.92
N HIS A 270 7.78 -6.58 -12.91
CA HIS A 270 9.01 -7.36 -13.08
C HIS A 270 9.09 -8.54 -12.09
N PRO A 271 9.86 -9.58 -12.45
CA PRO A 271 10.25 -10.64 -11.52
C PRO A 271 10.86 -10.08 -10.23
N GLY A 272 10.23 -10.38 -9.08
CA GLY A 272 10.69 -9.88 -7.76
C GLY A 272 9.83 -8.78 -7.15
N ASP A 273 8.94 -8.18 -7.95
CA ASP A 273 8.13 -7.04 -7.50
C ASP A 273 6.78 -7.46 -6.89
N TYR A 274 6.60 -8.76 -6.64
CA TYR A 274 5.30 -9.30 -6.28
C TYR A 274 5.02 -9.20 -4.79
N ARG A 275 3.91 -8.54 -4.45
CA ARG A 275 3.35 -8.56 -3.10
C ARG A 275 1.93 -8.02 -3.10
N SER A 276 1.25 -8.29 -1.99
CA SER A 276 -0.01 -7.65 -1.68
C SER A 276 0.18 -6.36 -0.85
N SER A 277 -0.90 -5.89 -0.24
CA SER A 277 -0.97 -4.76 0.69
C SER A 277 -1.20 -5.21 2.14
N GLY A 278 -0.94 -4.32 3.09
CA GLY A 278 -1.19 -4.47 4.52
C GLY A 278 -0.39 -5.61 5.13
N CYS A 279 -1.02 -6.41 6.00
CA CYS A 279 -0.35 -7.50 6.70
C CYS A 279 0.19 -8.56 5.72
N THR A 280 -0.54 -8.84 4.64
CA THR A 280 -0.14 -9.86 3.65
C THR A 280 1.02 -9.40 2.78
N ALA A 281 1.33 -8.10 2.72
CA ALA A 281 2.52 -7.58 2.02
C ALA A 281 3.83 -8.20 2.55
N CYS A 282 3.88 -8.51 3.85
CA CYS A 282 5.03 -9.16 4.49
C CYS A 282 4.76 -10.63 4.81
N HIS A 283 3.55 -10.95 5.27
CA HIS A 283 3.26 -12.26 5.84
C HIS A 283 2.78 -13.30 4.83
N VAL A 284 2.43 -12.92 3.59
CA VAL A 284 2.14 -13.88 2.51
C VAL A 284 3.24 -13.77 1.47
N VAL A 285 3.99 -14.86 1.31
CA VAL A 285 5.24 -14.85 0.53
C VAL A 285 4.96 -15.09 -0.94
N TYR A 286 5.58 -14.26 -1.77
CA TYR A 286 5.60 -14.43 -3.22
C TYR A 286 6.96 -14.99 -3.67
N ALA A 287 6.97 -15.65 -4.82
CA ALA A 287 8.21 -16.13 -5.43
C ALA A 287 8.95 -14.94 -6.06
N ASN A 288 9.79 -14.27 -5.27
CA ASN A 288 10.48 -13.02 -5.65
C ASN A 288 11.99 -13.16 -5.91
N ASP A 289 12.67 -14.18 -5.39
CA ASP A 289 14.11 -14.33 -5.54
C ASP A 289 14.52 -15.82 -5.58
N ARG A 290 15.52 -16.12 -6.40
CA ARG A 290 16.15 -17.44 -6.55
C ARG A 290 17.31 -17.65 -5.58
N SER A 291 17.79 -16.59 -4.93
CA SER A 291 18.89 -16.66 -3.99
C SER A 291 18.48 -17.26 -2.66
N ILE A 292 19.17 -18.32 -2.23
CA ILE A 292 18.98 -18.94 -0.92
C ILE A 292 19.33 -17.93 0.20
N THR A 293 20.22 -16.98 -0.04
CA THR A 293 20.61 -15.98 0.98
C THR A 293 19.47 -15.00 1.29
N HIS A 294 18.64 -14.64 0.30
CA HIS A 294 17.60 -13.61 0.47
C HIS A 294 16.18 -14.20 0.55
N ALA A 295 15.94 -15.34 -0.10
CA ALA A 295 14.64 -16.04 -0.09
C ALA A 295 14.61 -17.26 0.83
N GLY A 296 15.76 -17.73 1.33
CA GLY A 296 15.83 -18.88 2.22
C GLY A 296 15.14 -20.11 1.62
N PRO A 297 14.20 -20.75 2.33
CA PRO A 297 13.49 -21.94 1.83
C PRO A 297 12.57 -21.65 0.63
N TYR A 298 12.27 -20.38 0.36
CA TYR A 298 11.42 -19.97 -0.76
C TYR A 298 12.18 -19.85 -2.08
N ALA A 299 13.51 -19.85 -2.06
CA ALA A 299 14.37 -19.73 -3.25
C ALA A 299 14.06 -20.76 -4.35
N LYS A 300 13.63 -21.97 -3.94
CA LYS A 300 13.24 -23.06 -4.84
C LYS A 300 12.03 -22.73 -5.73
N PHE A 301 11.21 -21.76 -5.35
CA PHE A 301 10.03 -21.33 -6.12
C PHE A 301 10.38 -20.27 -7.18
N GLY A 302 11.61 -19.77 -7.16
CA GLY A 302 12.12 -18.81 -8.13
C GLY A 302 11.65 -17.38 -7.89
N ASN A 303 11.59 -16.60 -8.98
CA ASN A 303 11.31 -15.16 -8.94
C ASN A 303 10.15 -14.72 -9.86
N ARG A 304 9.33 -15.67 -10.33
CA ARG A 304 8.30 -15.40 -11.35
C ARG A 304 6.92 -15.08 -10.76
N GLY A 305 6.77 -15.06 -9.43
CA GLY A 305 5.47 -14.81 -8.80
C GLY A 305 4.42 -15.87 -9.15
N TYR A 306 4.84 -17.11 -9.44
CA TYR A 306 3.94 -18.22 -9.73
C TYR A 306 3.43 -18.84 -8.44
N SER A 307 2.19 -19.32 -8.46
CA SER A 307 1.62 -20.04 -7.34
C SER A 307 2.05 -21.52 -7.32
N PHE A 308 2.13 -22.05 -6.11
CA PHE A 308 2.38 -23.46 -5.79
C PHE A 308 1.32 -23.96 -4.78
N THR A 309 0.16 -23.31 -4.76
CA THR A 309 -1.01 -23.77 -4.02
C THR A 309 -1.56 -25.06 -4.62
N ALA A 310 -2.27 -25.84 -3.80
CA ALA A 310 -3.04 -26.99 -4.27
C ALA A 310 -4.42 -26.61 -4.83
N ASP A 311 -4.83 -25.34 -4.74
CA ASP A 311 -6.07 -24.83 -5.34
C ASP A 311 -5.98 -24.78 -6.88
N GLU A 312 -6.70 -25.68 -7.54
CA GLU A 312 -6.73 -25.79 -9.00
C GLU A 312 -7.38 -24.60 -9.73
N LYS A 313 -8.06 -23.69 -9.01
CA LYS A 313 -8.62 -22.46 -9.59
C LYS A 313 -7.61 -21.33 -9.67
N ILE A 314 -6.44 -21.49 -9.06
CA ILE A 314 -5.35 -20.54 -9.16
C ILE A 314 -4.34 -21.03 -10.20
N SER A 315 -3.99 -20.15 -11.13
CA SER A 315 -3.02 -20.47 -12.17
C SER A 315 -1.61 -20.62 -11.58
N THR A 316 -0.96 -21.74 -11.88
CA THR A 316 0.44 -21.99 -11.52
C THR A 316 1.43 -21.54 -12.61
N ARG A 317 0.92 -20.92 -13.68
CA ARG A 317 1.69 -20.45 -14.84
C ARG A 317 1.55 -18.96 -15.11
N GLU A 318 0.81 -18.26 -14.25
CA GLU A 318 0.62 -16.81 -14.29
C GLU A 318 1.41 -16.18 -13.16
N SER A 319 2.01 -15.02 -13.41
CA SER A 319 2.70 -14.22 -12.40
C SER A 319 1.71 -13.43 -11.54
N GLY A 320 2.16 -12.87 -10.42
CA GLY A 320 1.31 -12.06 -9.55
C GLY A 320 0.49 -12.86 -8.53
N HIS A 321 0.86 -14.12 -8.27
CA HIS A 321 0.24 -14.97 -7.26
C HIS A 321 1.18 -15.26 -6.08
N PRO A 322 0.65 -15.38 -4.84
CA PRO A 322 1.45 -15.85 -3.73
C PRO A 322 1.83 -17.32 -3.93
N ILE A 323 2.92 -17.74 -3.28
CA ILE A 323 3.39 -19.14 -3.36
C ILE A 323 2.28 -20.07 -2.85
N LYS A 324 1.61 -19.71 -1.75
CA LYS A 324 0.50 -20.44 -1.12
C LYS A 324 -0.43 -19.49 -0.37
N HIS A 325 -1.64 -19.95 -0.07
CA HIS A 325 -2.57 -19.25 0.81
C HIS A 325 -2.21 -19.49 2.29
N GLN A 326 -1.08 -18.92 2.75
CA GLN A 326 -0.59 -19.15 4.11
C GLN A 326 0.24 -17.99 4.67
N PHE A 327 0.04 -17.66 5.95
CA PHE A 327 0.90 -16.72 6.67
C PHE A 327 2.23 -17.33 7.10
N THR A 328 3.29 -16.53 7.03
CA THR A 328 4.60 -16.83 7.61
C THR A 328 4.98 -15.87 8.73
N ARG A 329 5.72 -16.39 9.71
CA ARG A 329 6.44 -15.60 10.72
C ARG A 329 7.93 -15.46 10.39
N VAL A 330 8.38 -16.13 9.32
CA VAL A 330 9.76 -16.14 8.85
C VAL A 330 9.77 -15.49 7.48
N ILE A 331 9.78 -14.17 7.48
CA ILE A 331 9.65 -13.34 6.28
C ILE A 331 11.04 -13.29 5.61
N PRO A 332 11.18 -13.71 4.34
CA PRO A 332 12.45 -13.61 3.65
C PRO A 332 12.80 -12.15 3.34
N THR A 333 14.07 -11.78 3.38
CA THR A 333 14.53 -10.41 3.07
C THR A 333 14.10 -9.97 1.67
N SER A 334 14.04 -10.89 0.70
CA SER A 334 13.53 -10.61 -0.64
C SER A 334 12.11 -10.02 -0.66
N GLN A 335 11.25 -10.39 0.31
CA GLN A 335 9.91 -9.80 0.44
C GLN A 335 9.99 -8.33 0.90
N CYS A 336 10.97 -7.98 1.74
CA CYS A 336 11.20 -6.61 2.19
C CYS A 336 11.78 -5.74 1.05
N MET A 337 12.63 -6.32 0.20
CA MET A 337 13.29 -5.58 -0.88
C MET A 337 12.30 -5.08 -1.94
N THR A 338 11.13 -5.71 -2.09
CA THR A 338 10.04 -5.22 -2.95
C THR A 338 9.53 -3.82 -2.57
N CYS A 339 9.76 -3.36 -1.32
CA CYS A 339 9.45 -1.98 -0.88
C CYS A 339 10.71 -1.13 -0.62
N HIS A 340 11.91 -1.72 -0.66
CA HIS A 340 13.14 -1.04 -0.25
C HIS A 340 14.16 -0.86 -1.40
N MET A 341 13.88 -1.42 -2.58
CA MET A 341 14.60 -1.17 -3.82
C MET A 341 13.69 -0.44 -4.80
N HIS A 342 13.85 0.88 -4.83
CA HIS A 342 12.97 1.81 -5.54
C HIS A 342 13.61 2.24 -6.88
N GLN A 343 12.92 2.00 -8.00
CA GLN A 343 13.21 2.56 -9.34
C GLN A 343 14.29 1.83 -10.17
N PRO A 344 14.09 1.87 -11.51
CA PRO A 344 13.83 0.67 -12.30
C PRO A 344 14.86 -0.39 -11.95
N ASN A 345 14.37 -1.58 -11.61
CA ASN A 345 15.16 -2.75 -11.30
C ASN A 345 16.39 -2.85 -12.22
N GLY A 346 17.53 -2.39 -11.70
CA GLY A 346 18.85 -2.67 -12.26
C GLY A 346 19.24 -4.13 -12.07
N PHE A 347 18.32 -4.97 -11.58
CA PHE A 347 18.42 -6.42 -11.54
C PHE A 347 18.03 -7.01 -12.90
N ILE A 348 18.90 -6.78 -13.88
CA ILE A 348 19.12 -7.73 -14.99
C ILE A 348 20.20 -8.70 -14.53
#